data_AF-A0A8B7U9Y9-F1
#
_entry.id   AF-A0A8B7U9Y9-F1
#
_cell.length_a   1.000
_cell.length_b   1.000
_cell.length_c   1.000
_cell.angle_alpha   90.00
_cell.angle_beta   90.00
_cell.angle_gamma   90.00
#
_symmetry.space_group_name_H-M   'P 1'
#
loop_
_entity.id
_entity.type
_entity.pdbx_description
1 polymer ?
#
loop_
_entity_poly.entity_id
_entity_poly.type
_entity_poly.pdbx_seq_one_letter_code
_entity_poly.pdbx_strand_id
1 'polypeptide(L)'
;MNKIFPQGDMEGNTAAGRKAHPGEEGDVPQSLLSFLVAHCGDPASWIYSDQKCDGINNCGDCSDELSPVTVCPPCGPGWWHCPSTVFKYCDCIPRTLCGDHVQHCSDWSDEYSCPGP
;
A
#
# COMPACT_ATOMS: atom_id res chain seq x y z
N MET A 1 -11.18 -23.07 -16.08
CA MET A 1 -11.50 -22.13 -17.17
C MET A 1 -10.25 -21.31 -17.47
N ASN A 2 -9.69 -21.46 -18.67
CA ASN A 2 -8.52 -20.68 -19.12
C ASN A 2 -8.96 -19.30 -19.59
N LYS A 3 -8.29 -18.24 -19.15
CA LYS A 3 -8.38 -16.90 -19.74
C LYS A 3 -6.98 -16.48 -20.16
N ILE A 4 -6.70 -16.66 -21.44
CA ILE A 4 -5.63 -16.00 -22.18
C ILE A 4 -5.94 -14.49 -22.16
N PHE A 5 -4.95 -13.68 -21.81
CA PHE A 5 -4.90 -12.26 -22.15
C PHE A 5 -3.72 -12.06 -23.12
N PRO A 6 -3.88 -11.30 -24.21
CA PRO A 6 -2.91 -11.28 -25.30
C PRO A 6 -1.65 -10.50 -24.90
N GLN A 7 -0.49 -11.07 -25.24
CA GLN A 7 0.78 -10.34 -25.37
C GLN A 7 0.69 -9.49 -26.63
N GLY A 8 0.72 -8.17 -26.45
CA GLY A 8 0.98 -7.23 -27.53
C GLY A 8 2.48 -6.96 -27.57
N ASP A 9 3.14 -7.45 -28.62
CA ASP A 9 4.50 -7.07 -28.97
C ASP A 9 4.53 -5.62 -29.46
N MET A 10 5.34 -4.78 -28.83
CA MET A 10 5.80 -3.54 -29.43
C MET A 10 7.30 -3.39 -29.17
N GLU A 11 8.09 -3.86 -30.13
CA GLU A 11 9.47 -3.42 -30.29
C GLU A 11 9.48 -1.91 -30.57
N GLY A 12 10.08 -1.16 -29.64
CA GLY A 12 10.40 0.25 -29.80
C GLY A 12 11.67 0.54 -29.03
N ASN A 13 12.82 0.41 -29.70
CA ASN A 13 14.12 0.82 -29.16
C ASN A 13 14.10 2.31 -28.79
N THR A 14 14.00 2.62 -27.50
CA THR A 14 14.41 3.91 -26.95
C THR A 14 15.02 3.65 -25.58
N ALA A 15 16.26 4.08 -25.38
CA ALA A 15 16.94 4.03 -24.09
C ALA A 15 16.22 4.95 -23.09
N ALA A 16 15.18 4.44 -22.46
CA ALA A 16 14.59 5.04 -21.28
C ALA A 16 15.41 4.55 -20.09
N GLY A 17 16.14 5.46 -19.43
CA GLY A 17 16.67 5.17 -18.10
C GLY A 17 15.51 4.62 -17.26
N ARG A 18 15.71 3.43 -16.64
CA ARG A 18 14.68 2.80 -15.82
C ARG A 18 14.23 3.83 -14.79
N LYS A 19 13.02 4.34 -14.96
CA LYS A 19 12.38 5.20 -13.99
C LYS A 19 12.02 4.26 -12.85
N ALA A 20 12.80 4.29 -11.77
CA ALA A 20 12.49 3.52 -10.58
C ALA A 20 11.14 4.03 -10.06
N HIS A 21 10.14 3.15 -10.04
CA HIS A 21 8.86 3.42 -9.40
C HIS A 21 8.98 2.96 -7.95
N PRO A 22 8.67 3.82 -6.96
CA PRO A 22 8.59 3.40 -5.57
C PRO A 22 7.49 2.35 -5.40
N GLY A 23 7.68 1.38 -4.51
CA GLY A 23 6.79 0.24 -4.28
C GLY A 23 7.10 -1.01 -5.12
N GLU A 24 8.14 -0.96 -5.96
CA GLU A 24 8.70 -2.12 -6.68
C GLU A 24 10.18 -2.33 -6.31
N GLU A 25 10.69 -3.54 -6.54
CA GLU A 25 12.09 -3.88 -6.32
C GLU A 25 12.99 -3.11 -7.31
N GLY A 26 13.93 -2.30 -6.80
CA GLY A 26 14.82 -1.52 -7.65
C GLY A 26 15.66 -0.49 -6.90
N ASP A 27 16.77 -0.09 -7.53
CA ASP A 27 17.69 0.88 -6.94
C ASP A 27 17.05 2.26 -6.78
N VAL A 28 17.28 2.87 -5.62
CA VAL A 28 16.98 4.28 -5.36
C VAL A 28 17.79 5.16 -6.32
N PRO A 29 17.16 6.09 -7.07
CA PRO A 29 17.89 7.00 -7.95
C PRO A 29 18.95 7.80 -7.18
N GLN A 30 20.18 7.87 -7.69
CA GLN A 30 21.30 8.56 -7.01
C GLN A 30 21.05 10.05 -6.74
N SER A 31 20.13 10.69 -7.48
CA SER A 31 19.74 12.09 -7.30
C SER A 31 18.72 12.29 -6.17
N LEU A 32 18.11 11.22 -5.66
CA LEU A 32 17.09 11.30 -4.62
C LEU A 32 17.76 11.38 -3.23
N LEU A 33 17.34 12.37 -2.45
CA LEU A 33 17.88 12.60 -1.12
C LEU A 33 17.39 11.50 -0.17
N SER A 34 18.26 11.01 0.71
CA SER A 34 17.96 9.88 1.61
C SER A 34 16.77 10.11 2.54
N PHE A 35 16.48 11.35 2.92
CA PHE A 35 15.33 11.66 3.78
C PHE A 35 13.97 11.54 3.07
N LEU A 36 13.96 11.44 1.74
CA LEU A 36 12.76 11.23 0.93
C LEU A 36 12.50 9.74 0.68
N VAL A 37 13.36 8.86 1.20
CA VAL A 37 13.31 7.43 0.96
C VAL A 37 12.96 6.70 2.25
N ALA A 38 12.04 5.76 2.16
CA ALA A 38 11.77 4.78 3.20
C ALA A 38 11.87 3.39 2.61
N HIS A 39 12.62 2.50 3.28
CA HIS A 39 12.68 1.11 2.88
C HIS A 39 11.50 0.33 3.47
N CYS A 40 11.04 -0.64 2.70
CA CYS A 40 10.03 -1.60 3.11
C CYS A 40 10.65 -2.69 3.99
N GLY A 41 9.89 -3.75 4.28
CA GLY A 41 10.39 -4.94 4.98
C GLY A 41 11.52 -5.60 4.20
N ASP A 42 11.40 -5.61 2.87
CA ASP A 42 12.51 -5.87 1.95
C ASP A 42 13.37 -4.61 1.73
N PRO A 43 14.66 -4.62 2.08
CA PRO A 43 15.56 -3.48 1.85
C PRO A 43 15.81 -3.16 0.37
N ALA A 44 15.51 -4.08 -0.57
CA ALA A 44 15.57 -3.82 -2.01
C ALA A 44 14.33 -3.07 -2.54
N SER A 45 13.25 -3.02 -1.76
CA SER A 45 12.05 -2.24 -2.04
C SER A 45 12.04 -0.95 -1.22
N TRP A 46 11.55 0.13 -1.84
CA TRP A 46 11.50 1.45 -1.22
C TRP A 46 10.29 2.25 -1.70
N ILE A 47 9.84 3.17 -0.86
CA ILE A 47 8.76 4.13 -1.10
C ILE A 47 9.24 5.54 -0.79
N TYR A 48 8.46 6.56 -1.17
CA TYR A 48 8.72 7.91 -0.66
C TYR A 48 8.39 7.99 0.84
N SER A 49 9.15 8.77 1.59
CA SER A 49 8.96 8.85 3.05
C SER A 49 7.61 9.41 3.50
N ASP A 50 6.91 10.15 2.63
CA ASP A 50 5.55 10.67 2.87
C ASP A 50 4.44 9.62 2.69
N GLN A 51 4.76 8.47 2.09
CA GLN A 51 3.87 7.31 1.95
C GLN A 51 3.93 6.38 3.18
N LYS A 52 4.74 6.70 4.20
CA LYS A 52 4.73 5.94 5.45
C LYS A 52 3.50 6.30 6.28
N CYS A 53 2.80 5.30 6.78
CA CYS A 53 1.66 5.47 7.67
C CYS A 53 0.56 6.35 7.06
N ASP A 54 0.36 6.26 5.74
CA ASP A 54 -0.66 7.03 5.00
C ASP A 54 -1.99 6.28 4.90
N GLY A 55 -2.06 5.06 5.46
CA GLY A 55 -3.22 4.18 5.47
C GLY A 55 -3.30 3.28 4.23
N ILE A 56 -2.33 3.31 3.34
CA ILE A 56 -2.28 2.52 2.11
C ILE A 56 -1.00 1.68 2.07
N ASN A 57 -1.12 0.44 1.62
CA ASN A 57 0.00 -0.44 1.38
C ASN A 57 0.77 -0.03 0.10
N ASN A 58 1.81 0.77 0.27
CA ASN A 58 2.71 1.19 -0.81
C ASN A 58 3.88 0.20 -0.97
N CYS A 59 4.26 -0.51 0.10
CA CYS A 59 5.35 -1.49 0.06
C CYS A 59 4.97 -2.85 -0.53
N GLY A 60 3.68 -3.18 -0.60
CA GLY A 60 3.20 -4.49 -1.02
C GLY A 60 3.35 -5.59 0.05
N ASP A 61 3.81 -5.25 1.25
CA ASP A 61 3.95 -6.15 2.41
C ASP A 61 3.45 -5.52 3.73
N CYS A 62 2.83 -4.34 3.67
CA CYS A 62 2.35 -3.55 4.81
C CYS A 62 3.44 -3.05 5.78
N SER A 63 4.72 -3.15 5.45
CA SER A 63 5.82 -2.69 6.32
C SER A 63 5.89 -1.16 6.51
N ASP A 64 5.24 -0.41 5.63
CA ASP A 64 5.02 1.03 5.69
C ASP A 64 3.86 1.44 6.60
N GLU A 65 2.94 0.52 6.90
CA GLU A 65 1.72 0.77 7.68
C GLU A 65 1.70 0.06 9.04
N LEU A 66 2.49 -1.01 9.22
CA LEU A 66 2.46 -1.86 10.40
C LEU A 66 3.78 -1.84 11.20
N SER A 67 3.62 -1.91 12.53
CA SER A 67 4.71 -2.19 13.47
C SER A 67 5.08 -3.68 13.46
N PRO A 68 6.37 -4.05 13.67
CA PRO A 68 7.44 -3.24 14.27
C PRO A 68 8.36 -2.53 13.27
N VAL A 69 8.22 -2.79 11.97
CA VAL A 69 9.12 -2.22 10.95
C VAL A 69 8.94 -0.70 10.85
N THR A 70 7.69 -0.24 10.94
CA THR A 70 7.37 1.18 11.05
C THR A 70 6.52 1.45 12.30
N VAL A 71 6.95 2.44 13.10
CA VAL A 71 6.14 2.95 14.22
C VAL A 71 5.14 3.97 13.68
N CYS A 72 3.94 3.49 13.36
CA CYS A 72 2.84 4.34 12.90
C CYS A 72 1.98 4.84 14.07
N PRO A 73 1.43 6.06 13.99
CA PRO A 73 0.36 6.47 14.88
C PRO A 73 -0.88 5.58 14.68
N PRO A 74 -1.84 5.58 15.62
CA PRO A 74 -3.15 4.97 15.38
C PRO A 74 -3.82 5.52 14.11
N CYS A 75 -4.70 4.73 13.49
CA CYS A 75 -5.45 5.15 12.30
C CYS A 75 -6.07 6.54 12.50
N GLY A 76 -5.91 7.41 11.50
CA GLY A 76 -6.43 8.77 11.54
C GLY A 76 -7.98 8.83 11.62
N PRO A 77 -8.56 10.03 11.83
CA PRO A 77 -10.00 10.18 12.06
C PRO A 77 -10.88 9.70 10.89
N GLY A 78 -10.39 9.76 9.64
CA GLY A 78 -11.09 9.22 8.46
C GLY A 78 -11.02 7.71 8.29
N TRP A 79 -10.31 7.03 9.19
CA TRP A 79 -9.98 5.61 9.10
C TRP A 79 -10.47 4.86 10.33
N TRP A 80 -10.65 3.55 10.15
CA TRP A 80 -11.09 2.60 11.16
C TRP A 80 -10.06 1.49 11.26
N HIS A 81 -9.66 1.16 12.49
CA HIS A 81 -8.67 0.12 12.74
C HIS A 81 -9.33 -1.25 12.82
N CYS A 82 -8.93 -2.17 11.94
CA CYS A 82 -9.29 -3.58 11.97
C CYS A 82 -8.35 -4.37 11.05
N PRO A 83 -8.14 -5.68 11.28
CA PRO A 83 -7.39 -6.51 10.33
C PRO A 83 -8.16 -6.60 9.01
N SER A 84 -7.62 -6.03 7.93
CA SER A 84 -8.35 -5.93 6.66
C SER A 84 -8.29 -7.23 5.84
N THR A 85 -9.40 -7.55 5.17
CA THR A 85 -9.46 -8.57 4.10
C THR A 85 -8.94 -8.04 2.77
N VAL A 86 -8.82 -6.72 2.63
CA VAL A 86 -8.34 -6.04 1.43
C VAL A 86 -6.90 -5.60 1.67
N PHE A 87 -5.97 -6.28 1.01
CA PHE A 87 -4.52 -6.11 1.21
C PHE A 87 -3.99 -4.68 1.06
N LYS A 88 -4.74 -3.83 0.35
CA LYS A 88 -4.43 -2.40 0.20
C LYS A 88 -4.48 -1.62 1.52
N TYR A 89 -5.30 -2.03 2.48
CA TYR A 89 -5.60 -1.25 3.68
C TYR A 89 -4.81 -1.71 4.92
N CYS A 90 -4.14 -2.87 4.86
CA CYS A 90 -3.45 -3.46 6.00
C CYS A 90 -4.35 -3.54 7.23
N ASP A 91 -4.20 -2.61 8.19
CA ASP A 91 -5.02 -2.53 9.41
C ASP A 91 -5.85 -1.23 9.56
N CYS A 92 -5.90 -0.37 8.54
CA CYS A 92 -6.68 0.87 8.55
C CYS A 92 -7.58 0.94 7.32
N ILE A 93 -8.89 0.75 7.47
CA ILE A 93 -9.86 0.87 6.39
C ILE A 93 -10.54 2.26 6.38
N PRO A 94 -10.97 2.80 5.23
CA PRO A 94 -11.71 4.06 5.19
C PRO A 94 -13.08 3.93 5.87
N ARG A 95 -13.45 4.91 6.73
CA ARG A 95 -14.78 4.95 7.36
C ARG A 95 -15.94 5.04 6.37
N THR A 96 -15.67 5.51 5.15
CA THR A 96 -16.66 5.57 4.07
C THR A 96 -17.13 4.20 3.60
N LEU A 97 -16.43 3.12 3.96
CA LEU A 97 -16.81 1.74 3.64
C LEU A 97 -17.71 1.10 4.72
N CYS A 98 -18.06 1.84 5.77
CA CYS A 98 -18.93 1.35 6.84
C CYS A 98 -20.33 1.00 6.31
N GLY A 99 -20.75 -0.25 6.51
CA GLY A 99 -22.09 -0.74 6.18
C GLY A 99 -22.38 -0.78 4.67
N ASP A 100 -21.35 -1.00 3.84
CA ASP A 100 -21.52 -1.06 2.39
C ASP A 100 -21.87 -2.47 1.88
N HIS A 101 -22.07 -3.42 2.79
CA HIS A 101 -22.39 -4.83 2.58
C HIS A 101 -21.25 -5.65 1.97
N VAL A 102 -20.02 -5.12 1.98
CA VAL A 102 -18.81 -5.81 1.53
C VAL A 102 -17.85 -5.94 2.71
N GLN A 103 -17.35 -7.14 2.93
CA GLN A 103 -16.40 -7.39 4.02
C GLN A 103 -15.03 -6.76 3.72
N HIS A 104 -14.67 -5.72 4.46
CA HIS A 104 -13.34 -5.10 4.50
C HIS A 104 -12.56 -5.43 5.76
N CYS A 105 -13.23 -5.64 6.90
CA CYS A 105 -12.60 -6.16 8.12
C CYS A 105 -12.82 -7.67 8.23
N SER A 106 -11.78 -8.40 8.65
CA SER A 106 -11.87 -9.86 8.85
C SER A 106 -12.93 -10.27 9.88
N ASP A 107 -13.23 -9.39 10.83
CA ASP A 107 -14.22 -9.58 11.89
C ASP A 107 -15.60 -8.98 11.60
N TRP A 108 -15.82 -8.45 10.38
CA TRP A 108 -17.04 -7.73 9.99
C TRP A 108 -17.34 -6.47 10.84
N SER A 109 -16.35 -5.92 11.55
CA SER A 109 -16.56 -4.71 12.36
C SER A 109 -16.92 -3.49 11.52
N ASP A 110 -16.49 -3.45 10.26
CA ASP A 110 -16.88 -2.47 9.25
C ASP A 110 -18.37 -2.50 8.91
N GLU A 111 -19.03 -3.65 9.07
CA GLU A 111 -20.44 -3.82 8.71
C GLU A 111 -21.36 -3.72 9.92
N TYR A 112 -20.91 -4.17 11.10
CA TYR A 112 -21.79 -4.31 12.28
C TYR A 112 -21.42 -3.42 13.47
N SER A 113 -20.20 -2.88 13.51
CA SER A 113 -19.64 -2.20 14.70
C SER A 113 -19.14 -0.79 14.44
N CYS A 114 -19.20 -0.31 13.20
CA CYS A 114 -18.71 1.02 12.88
C CYS A 114 -19.60 2.11 13.52
N PRO A 115 -19.02 3.08 14.25
CA PRO A 115 -19.72 4.28 14.66
C PRO A 115 -19.97 5.07 13.38
N GLY A 116 -21.22 5.43 13.12
CA GLY A 116 -21.61 6.18 11.93
C GLY A 116 -20.78 7.47 11.73
N PRO A 117 -20.91 8.09 10.54
CA PRO A 117 -20.11 9.26 10.15
C PRO A 117 -20.20 10.45 11.12
#